data_AF-A0AA86ANI7-F1
#
_entry.id   AF-A0AA86ANI7-F1
#
_cell.length_a   1.000
_cell.length_b   1.000
_cell.length_c   1.000
_cell.angle_alpha   90.00
_cell.angle_beta   90.00
_cell.angle_gamma   90.00
#
_symmetry.space_group_name_H-M   'P 1'
#
loop_
_entity.id
_entity.type
_entity.pdbx_description
1 polymer ?
#
loop_
_entity_poly.entity_id
_entity_poly.type
_entity_poly.pdbx_seq_one_letter_code
_entity_poly.pdbx_strand_id
1 'polypeptide(L)'
;MKTQIHICMSIITLLSVGAFASTVEVLRDDFFQKIGTERQKALTPIVNADDDYKKAMDYLNDSAYMLKMPELNFHGQKIAGRYMPDCEKALPYFINSFSKKNNTLSAYLGLHCINNDAFMKKNADTLKQKRIFAEGLYKVEKQLCMSYITFGDVLINGVAGAPEPAKAIKVFDEAKLRCYRFASDWEKRVIDTKLEQAKYKNRLPSK
;
A
#
# COMPACT_ATOMS: atom_id res chain seq x y z
N MET A 1 0.50 55.80 44.37
CA MET A 1 0.94 54.39 44.40
C MET A 1 -0.18 53.53 43.83
N LYS A 2 -0.04 53.04 42.60
CA LYS A 2 -0.93 52.04 42.00
C LYS A 2 -0.06 50.90 41.51
N THR A 3 -0.17 49.77 42.19
CA THR A 3 0.50 48.51 41.91
C THR A 3 -0.55 47.57 41.32
N GLN A 4 -0.28 47.00 40.15
CA GLN A 4 -0.12 45.55 39.92
C GLN A 4 -0.36 45.24 38.44
N ILE A 5 0.75 44.89 37.79
CA ILE A 5 0.80 44.19 36.52
C ILE A 5 0.48 42.72 36.81
N HIS A 6 -0.55 42.18 36.18
CA HIS A 6 -0.66 40.74 36.00
C HIS A 6 -0.85 40.43 34.51
N ILE A 7 0.29 40.14 33.89
CA ILE A 7 0.41 39.36 32.68
C ILE A 7 0.02 37.92 33.06
N CYS A 8 -1.06 37.41 32.50
CA CYS A 8 -1.26 35.97 32.37
C CYS A 8 -1.76 35.66 30.97
N MET A 9 -0.75 35.48 30.12
CA MET A 9 -0.70 34.75 28.87
C MET A 9 -1.69 33.57 28.88
N SER A 10 -2.80 33.70 28.17
CA SER A 10 -3.69 32.58 27.83
C SER A 10 -3.63 32.35 26.33
N ILE A 11 -2.49 31.84 25.87
CA ILE A 11 -2.41 31.14 24.58
C ILE A 11 -2.86 29.71 24.88
N ILE A 12 -4.17 29.49 24.87
CA ILE A 12 -4.70 28.14 24.68
C ILE A 12 -4.70 27.93 23.16
N THR A 13 -3.56 27.51 22.64
CA THR A 13 -3.49 26.78 21.39
C THR A 13 -4.29 25.49 21.58
N LEU A 14 -5.58 25.56 21.26
CA LEU A 14 -6.36 24.40 20.87
C LEU A 14 -5.74 23.89 19.55
N LEU A 15 -4.66 23.12 19.70
CA LEU A 15 -4.30 22.09 18.75
C LEU A 15 -5.43 21.07 18.80
N SER A 16 -6.51 21.36 18.05
CA SER A 16 -7.43 20.31 17.62
C SER A 16 -6.58 19.32 16.82
N VAL A 17 -6.23 18.23 17.50
CA VAL A 17 -5.54 17.08 16.93
C VAL A 17 -6.23 16.73 15.62
N GLY A 18 -5.45 16.79 14.54
CA GLY A 18 -5.92 16.67 13.18
C GLY A 18 -6.67 15.36 12.93
N ALA A 19 -7.60 15.46 11.98
CA ALA A 19 -8.12 14.44 11.08
C ALA A 19 -7.68 12.99 11.38
N PHE A 20 -8.66 12.12 11.64
CA PHE A 20 -8.54 10.72 11.26
C PHE A 20 -8.53 10.65 9.73
N ALA A 21 -7.38 10.95 9.10
CA ALA A 21 -7.15 10.51 7.74
C ALA A 21 -7.40 9.01 7.72
N SER A 22 -8.30 8.55 6.84
CA SER A 22 -8.52 7.13 6.65
C SER A 22 -7.16 6.47 6.36
N THR A 23 -6.91 5.27 6.87
CA THR A 23 -5.64 4.56 6.64
C THR A 23 -5.27 4.47 5.15
N VAL A 24 -6.29 4.50 4.28
CA VAL A 24 -6.17 4.46 2.82
C VAL A 24 -5.70 5.79 2.23
N GLU A 25 -6.14 6.94 2.74
CA GLU A 25 -5.63 8.24 2.31
C GLU A 25 -4.15 8.41 2.63
N VAL A 26 -3.73 7.98 3.82
CA VAL A 26 -2.31 7.97 4.21
C VAL A 26 -1.48 7.11 3.26
N LEU A 27 -1.98 5.93 2.87
CA LEU A 27 -1.31 5.05 1.91
C LEU A 27 -1.22 5.67 0.52
N ARG A 28 -2.30 6.33 0.06
CA ARG A 28 -2.31 7.05 -1.23
C ARG A 28 -1.28 8.17 -1.24
N ASP A 29 -1.23 8.95 -0.17
CA ASP A 29 -0.35 10.10 -0.08
C ASP A 29 1.13 9.64 0.03
N ASP A 30 1.42 8.57 0.80
CA ASP A 30 2.75 7.91 0.83
C ASP A 30 3.17 7.46 -0.58
N PHE A 31 2.25 6.83 -1.34
CA PHE A 31 2.53 6.42 -2.71
C PHE A 31 2.92 7.61 -3.60
N PHE A 32 2.14 8.69 -3.59
CA PHE A 32 2.45 9.86 -4.42
C PHE A 32 3.76 10.53 -4.04
N GLN A 33 4.11 10.55 -2.75
CA GLN A 33 5.40 11.07 -2.29
C GLN A 33 6.58 10.24 -2.79
N LYS A 34 6.40 8.92 -2.97
CA LYS A 34 7.49 7.99 -3.32
C LYS A 34 7.70 7.73 -4.80
N ILE A 35 6.72 7.98 -5.67
CA ILE A 35 6.87 7.76 -7.12
C ILE A 35 7.64 8.90 -7.83
N GLY A 36 7.79 10.04 -7.17
CA GLY A 36 8.46 11.22 -7.71
C GLY A 36 7.55 12.13 -8.55
N THR A 37 7.94 13.39 -8.68
CA THR A 37 7.10 14.48 -9.24
C THR A 37 6.66 14.25 -10.69
N GLU A 38 7.55 13.78 -11.56
CA GLU A 38 7.22 13.53 -12.97
C GLU A 38 6.22 12.37 -13.13
N ARG A 39 6.35 11.32 -12.30
CA ARG A 39 5.37 10.23 -12.27
C ARG A 39 4.03 10.69 -11.71
N GLN A 40 4.04 11.50 -10.66
CA GLN A 40 2.82 12.10 -10.11
C GLN A 40 2.08 12.92 -11.17
N LYS A 41 2.75 13.80 -11.92
CA LYS A 41 2.15 14.58 -13.00
C LYS A 41 1.48 13.69 -14.06
N ALA A 42 2.12 12.58 -14.43
CA ALA A 42 1.59 11.65 -15.42
C ALA A 42 0.40 10.81 -14.88
N LEU A 43 0.40 10.47 -13.59
CA LEU A 43 -0.60 9.61 -13.00
C LEU A 43 -1.87 10.35 -12.54
N THR A 44 -1.75 11.59 -12.05
CA THR A 44 -2.89 12.37 -11.53
C THR A 44 -4.05 12.48 -12.53
N PRO A 45 -3.84 12.79 -13.82
CA PRO A 45 -4.94 12.84 -14.79
C PRO A 45 -5.63 11.49 -14.97
N ILE A 46 -4.86 10.40 -14.95
CA ILE A 46 -5.40 9.03 -15.04
C ILE A 46 -6.31 8.77 -13.85
N VAL A 47 -5.82 8.99 -12.63
CA VAL A 47 -6.55 8.76 -11.38
C VAL A 47 -7.85 9.58 -11.33
N ASN A 48 -7.80 10.85 -11.75
CA ASN A 48 -8.97 11.75 -11.71
C ASN A 48 -10.07 11.34 -12.72
N ALA A 49 -9.70 10.73 -13.84
CA ALA A 49 -10.61 10.30 -14.90
C ALA A 49 -11.04 8.82 -14.77
N ASP A 50 -10.57 8.10 -13.76
CA ASP A 50 -10.73 6.65 -13.63
C ASP A 50 -11.91 6.30 -12.72
N ASP A 51 -13.05 5.98 -13.33
CA ASP A 51 -14.28 5.64 -12.60
C ASP A 51 -14.20 4.29 -11.88
N ASP A 52 -13.42 3.34 -12.39
CA ASP A 52 -13.15 2.08 -11.69
C ASP A 52 -12.35 2.38 -10.40
N TYR A 53 -11.33 3.25 -10.46
CA TYR A 53 -10.62 3.69 -9.25
C TYR A 53 -11.55 4.37 -8.25
N LYS A 54 -12.37 5.34 -8.68
CA LYS A 54 -13.31 6.04 -7.77
C LYS A 54 -14.25 5.06 -7.08
N LYS A 55 -14.81 4.12 -7.83
CA LYS A 55 -15.71 3.10 -7.29
C LYS A 55 -15.01 2.16 -6.32
N ALA A 56 -13.74 1.84 -6.55
CA ALA A 56 -12.94 1.09 -5.57
C ALA A 56 -12.78 1.88 -4.27
N MET A 57 -12.54 3.20 -4.36
CA MET A 57 -12.37 4.07 -3.19
C MET A 57 -13.66 4.21 -2.36
N ASP A 58 -14.85 4.17 -2.98
CA ASP A 58 -16.12 4.16 -2.25
C ASP A 58 -16.16 2.99 -1.24
N TYR A 59 -15.79 1.77 -1.68
CA TYR A 59 -15.74 0.59 -0.80
C TYR A 59 -14.69 0.68 0.31
N LEU A 60 -13.71 1.57 0.19
CA LEU A 60 -12.65 1.74 1.18
C LEU A 60 -12.91 2.87 2.17
N ASN A 61 -13.57 3.95 1.73
CA ASN A 61 -13.66 5.21 2.47
C ASN A 61 -15.07 5.74 2.67
N ASP A 62 -16.07 5.28 1.90
CA ASP A 62 -17.46 5.70 2.08
C ASP A 62 -18.21 4.69 2.96
N SER A 63 -18.68 5.18 4.12
CA SER A 63 -19.45 4.41 5.09
C SER A 63 -20.68 3.69 4.50
N ALA A 64 -21.25 4.19 3.40
CA ALA A 64 -22.37 3.53 2.72
C ALA A 64 -21.99 2.22 2.02
N TYR A 65 -20.71 2.05 1.67
CA TYR A 65 -20.19 0.90 0.92
C TYR A 65 -19.25 0.03 1.75
N MET A 66 -18.68 0.56 2.83
CA MET A 66 -17.80 -0.14 3.76
C MET A 66 -18.51 -1.25 4.56
N LEU A 67 -17.75 -2.22 5.06
CA LEU A 67 -18.25 -3.29 5.92
C LEU A 67 -18.62 -2.73 7.30
N LYS A 68 -19.89 -2.89 7.68
CA LYS A 68 -20.35 -2.56 9.03
C LYS A 68 -20.04 -3.72 9.97
N MET A 69 -19.11 -3.50 10.89
CA MET A 69 -18.84 -4.47 11.96
C MET A 69 -19.92 -4.39 13.03
N PRO A 70 -20.41 -5.53 13.53
CA PRO A 70 -21.41 -5.55 14.58
C PRO A 70 -20.85 -4.92 15.87
N GLU A 71 -21.73 -4.37 16.70
CA GLU A 71 -21.37 -4.04 18.07
C GLU A 71 -20.97 -5.31 18.81
N LEU A 72 -19.89 -5.23 19.59
CA LEU A 72 -19.37 -6.36 20.37
C LEU A 72 -19.52 -6.06 21.85
N ASN A 73 -19.92 -7.06 22.63
CA ASN A 73 -19.84 -7.01 24.08
C ASN A 73 -18.58 -7.74 24.52
N PHE A 74 -17.65 -7.03 25.13
CA PHE A 74 -16.41 -7.60 25.66
C PHE A 74 -16.27 -7.25 27.14
N HIS A 75 -16.22 -8.26 28.01
CA HIS A 75 -16.22 -8.11 29.47
C HIS A 75 -17.30 -7.17 30.02
N GLY A 76 -18.51 -7.23 29.47
CA GLY A 76 -19.63 -6.38 29.89
C GLY A 76 -19.57 -4.93 29.38
N GLN A 77 -18.55 -4.57 28.61
CA GLN A 77 -18.48 -3.28 27.92
C GLN A 77 -18.96 -3.40 26.47
N LYS A 78 -19.82 -2.46 26.06
CA LYS A 78 -20.25 -2.30 24.68
C LYS A 78 -19.16 -1.61 23.87
N ILE A 79 -18.60 -2.31 22.89
CA ILE A 79 -17.71 -1.75 21.88
C ILE A 79 -18.58 -1.37 20.69
N ALA A 80 -18.67 -0.07 20.40
CA ALA A 80 -19.40 0.44 19.25
C ALA A 80 -18.89 -0.18 17.95
N GLY A 81 -19.81 -0.56 17.08
CA GLY A 81 -19.52 -1.06 15.75
C GLY A 81 -18.73 -0.02 14.95
N ARG A 82 -17.83 -0.48 14.09
CA ARG A 82 -17.00 0.38 13.24
C ARG A 82 -17.19 -0.02 11.78
N TYR A 83 -16.96 0.94 10.88
CA TYR A 83 -16.86 0.66 9.46
C TYR A 83 -15.43 0.23 9.14
N MET A 84 -15.29 -0.84 8.36
CA MET A 84 -14.01 -1.31 7.85
C MET A 84 -14.00 -1.33 6.32
N PRO A 85 -12.85 -1.12 5.68
CA PRO A 85 -12.74 -1.19 4.23
C PRO A 85 -13.21 -2.55 3.67
N ASP A 86 -14.02 -2.53 2.61
CA ASP A 86 -14.49 -3.72 1.90
C ASP A 86 -13.54 -4.06 0.73
N CYS A 87 -12.36 -4.61 1.06
CA CYS A 87 -11.36 -4.95 0.06
C CYS A 87 -11.82 -6.03 -0.93
N GLU A 88 -12.69 -6.95 -0.51
CA GLU A 88 -13.23 -7.99 -1.40
C GLU A 88 -14.05 -7.35 -2.54
N LYS A 89 -14.85 -6.33 -2.24
CA LYS A 89 -15.60 -5.59 -3.26
C LYS A 89 -14.78 -4.53 -4.01
N ALA A 90 -13.75 -3.96 -3.38
CA ALA A 90 -12.89 -2.97 -4.03
C ALA A 90 -11.97 -3.60 -5.11
N LEU A 91 -11.47 -4.81 -4.87
CA LEU A 91 -10.42 -5.42 -5.69
C LEU A 91 -10.76 -5.61 -7.18
N PRO A 92 -11.98 -6.04 -7.57
CA PRO A 92 -12.38 -6.12 -8.97
C PRO A 92 -12.29 -4.78 -9.71
N TYR A 93 -12.53 -3.67 -9.01
CA TYR A 93 -12.41 -2.33 -9.58
C TYR A 93 -10.95 -1.90 -9.67
N PHE A 94 -10.12 -2.19 -8.67
CA PHE A 94 -8.69 -1.93 -8.76
C PHE A 94 -8.01 -2.68 -9.91
N ILE A 95 -8.36 -3.96 -10.15
CA ILE A 95 -7.78 -4.71 -11.27
C ILE A 95 -8.23 -4.14 -12.61
N ASN A 96 -9.50 -3.74 -12.75
CA ASN A 96 -9.99 -3.10 -13.97
C ASN A 96 -9.30 -1.76 -14.23
N SER A 97 -9.23 -0.91 -13.21
CA SER A 97 -8.54 0.37 -13.23
C SER A 97 -7.08 0.20 -13.67
N PHE A 98 -6.35 -0.73 -13.05
CA PHE A 98 -4.97 -1.02 -13.42
C PHE A 98 -4.85 -1.55 -14.86
N SER A 99 -5.62 -2.58 -15.23
CA SER A 99 -5.49 -3.22 -16.54
C SER A 99 -5.94 -2.35 -17.72
N LYS A 100 -6.94 -1.49 -17.54
CA LYS A 100 -7.49 -0.65 -18.61
C LYS A 100 -6.82 0.71 -18.71
N LYS A 101 -6.41 1.29 -17.58
CA LYS A 101 -5.92 2.67 -17.49
C LYS A 101 -4.45 2.76 -17.08
N ASN A 102 -3.81 1.63 -16.78
CA ASN A 102 -2.46 1.57 -16.22
C ASN A 102 -2.33 2.42 -14.94
N ASN A 103 -3.39 2.45 -14.14
CA ASN A 103 -3.42 3.19 -12.89
C ASN A 103 -2.61 2.43 -11.83
N THR A 104 -1.36 2.84 -11.63
CA THR A 104 -0.44 2.19 -10.71
C THR A 104 -0.80 2.41 -9.25
N LEU A 105 -1.53 3.47 -8.91
CA LEU A 105 -2.07 3.64 -7.55
C LEU A 105 -3.08 2.54 -7.23
N SER A 106 -3.94 2.16 -8.17
CA SER A 106 -4.86 1.03 -8.01
C SER A 106 -4.15 -0.29 -7.78
N ALA A 107 -3.02 -0.52 -8.46
CA ALA A 107 -2.19 -1.69 -8.20
C ALA A 107 -1.58 -1.67 -6.79
N TYR A 108 -1.13 -0.49 -6.32
CA TYR A 108 -0.58 -0.31 -4.98
C TYR A 108 -1.62 -0.57 -3.88
N LEU A 109 -2.81 0.02 -3.99
CA LEU A 109 -3.90 -0.19 -3.04
C LEU A 109 -4.48 -1.61 -3.12
N GLY A 110 -4.56 -2.20 -4.32
CA GLY A 110 -4.93 -3.60 -4.51
C GLY A 110 -3.98 -4.56 -3.80
N LEU A 111 -2.66 -4.31 -3.86
CA LEU A 111 -1.68 -5.08 -3.09
C LEU A 111 -1.84 -4.90 -1.58
N HIS A 112 -2.16 -3.70 -1.11
CA HIS A 112 -2.45 -3.47 0.30
C HIS A 112 -3.63 -4.34 0.77
N CYS A 113 -4.73 -4.37 0.00
CA CYS A 113 -5.88 -5.23 0.26
C CYS A 113 -5.51 -6.72 0.29
N ILE A 114 -4.78 -7.23 -0.72
CA ILE A 114 -4.45 -8.66 -0.80
C ILE A 114 -3.45 -9.10 0.29
N ASN A 115 -2.55 -8.21 0.69
CA ASN A 115 -1.52 -8.54 1.69
C ASN A 115 -2.06 -8.56 3.12
N ASN A 116 -3.21 -7.94 3.37
CA ASN A 116 -3.83 -7.92 4.69
C ASN A 116 -4.85 -9.06 4.85
N ASP A 117 -4.47 -10.09 5.61
CA ASP A 117 -5.32 -11.26 5.87
C ASP A 117 -6.60 -10.92 6.65
N ALA A 118 -6.66 -9.76 7.32
CA ALA A 118 -7.88 -9.28 7.97
C ALA A 118 -8.92 -8.78 6.95
N PHE A 119 -8.50 -8.45 5.73
CA PHE A 119 -9.36 -7.88 4.70
C PHE A 119 -9.77 -8.87 3.62
N MET A 120 -8.96 -9.91 3.38
CA MET A 120 -9.22 -10.84 2.30
C MET A 120 -8.70 -12.25 2.58
N LYS A 121 -9.49 -13.26 2.19
CA LYS A 121 -9.01 -14.64 2.08
C LYS A 121 -8.22 -14.82 0.79
N LYS A 122 -7.00 -15.34 0.91
CA LYS A 122 -6.13 -15.64 -0.25
C LYS A 122 -6.61 -16.91 -0.95
N ASN A 123 -6.97 -16.77 -2.21
CA ASN A 123 -7.29 -17.85 -3.15
C ASN A 123 -6.45 -17.73 -4.44
N ALA A 124 -6.54 -18.71 -5.33
CA ALA A 124 -5.73 -18.75 -6.55
C ALA A 124 -5.87 -17.47 -7.41
N ASP A 125 -7.07 -16.91 -7.53
CA ASP A 125 -7.30 -15.73 -8.37
C ASP A 125 -6.77 -14.44 -7.72
N THR A 126 -6.93 -14.28 -6.41
CA THR A 126 -6.31 -13.16 -5.67
C THR A 126 -4.79 -13.22 -5.73
N LEU A 127 -4.18 -14.42 -5.74
CA LEU A 127 -2.74 -14.58 -5.90
C LEU A 127 -2.29 -14.24 -7.33
N LYS A 128 -3.08 -14.55 -8.37
CA LYS A 128 -2.81 -14.10 -9.75
C LYS A 128 -2.86 -12.57 -9.84
N GLN A 129 -3.89 -11.95 -9.25
CA GLN A 129 -4.00 -10.49 -9.20
C GLN A 129 -2.83 -9.85 -8.45
N LYS A 130 -2.39 -10.44 -7.33
CA LYS A 130 -1.18 -10.02 -6.61
C LYS A 130 0.05 -10.01 -7.52
N ARG A 131 0.26 -11.09 -8.29
CA ARG A 131 1.37 -11.16 -9.27
C ARG A 131 1.27 -10.05 -10.31
N ILE A 132 0.08 -9.84 -10.88
CA ILE A 132 -0.17 -8.81 -11.89
C ILE A 132 0.14 -7.41 -11.35
N PHE A 133 -0.36 -7.06 -10.17
CA PHE A 133 -0.10 -5.76 -9.56
C PHE A 133 1.37 -5.57 -9.21
N ALA A 134 2.01 -6.57 -8.61
CA ALA A 134 3.42 -6.49 -8.23
C ALA A 134 4.32 -6.28 -9.46
N GLU A 135 4.09 -7.07 -10.51
CA GLU A 135 4.84 -6.95 -11.76
C GLU A 135 4.57 -5.60 -12.46
N GLY A 136 3.32 -5.16 -12.46
CA GLY A 136 2.90 -3.88 -13.00
C GLY A 136 3.61 -2.69 -12.36
N LEU A 137 3.59 -2.64 -11.02
CA LEU A 137 4.30 -1.63 -10.26
C LEU A 137 5.80 -1.67 -10.53
N TYR A 138 6.42 -2.84 -10.54
CA TYR A 138 7.85 -2.98 -10.81
C TYR A 138 8.24 -2.45 -12.20
N LYS A 139 7.38 -2.63 -13.21
CA LYS A 139 7.64 -2.15 -14.58
C LYS A 139 7.61 -0.62 -14.67
N VAL A 140 6.74 0.04 -13.92
CA VAL A 140 6.46 1.49 -14.10
C VAL A 140 7.08 2.33 -12.99
N GLU A 141 6.90 1.95 -11.72
CA GLU A 141 7.24 2.78 -10.56
C GLU A 141 8.63 2.45 -10.01
N LYS A 142 9.64 2.90 -10.75
CA LYS A 142 11.07 2.63 -10.50
C LYS A 142 11.68 3.36 -9.29
N GLN A 143 11.02 4.40 -8.79
CA GLN A 143 11.44 5.08 -7.55
C GLN A 143 10.85 4.44 -6.29
N LEU A 144 9.75 3.69 -6.44
CA LEU A 144 9.04 3.07 -5.34
C LEU A 144 9.70 1.76 -4.92
N CYS A 145 10.48 1.74 -3.84
CA CYS A 145 11.15 0.52 -3.37
C CYS A 145 10.19 -0.66 -3.11
N MET A 146 8.96 -0.37 -2.67
CA MET A 146 7.94 -1.39 -2.48
C MET A 146 7.57 -2.15 -3.76
N SER A 147 7.76 -1.58 -4.95
CA SER A 147 7.52 -2.28 -6.22
C SER A 147 8.51 -3.44 -6.40
N TYR A 148 9.80 -3.18 -6.13
CA TYR A 148 10.87 -4.18 -6.15
C TYR A 148 10.70 -5.23 -5.07
N ILE A 149 10.42 -4.81 -3.83
CA ILE A 149 10.23 -5.72 -2.69
C ILE A 149 9.09 -6.70 -2.97
N THR A 150 7.94 -6.19 -3.41
CA THR A 150 6.74 -7.01 -3.62
C THR A 150 6.92 -7.96 -4.81
N PHE A 151 7.48 -7.48 -5.93
CA PHE A 151 7.69 -8.35 -7.10
C PHE A 151 8.79 -9.38 -6.86
N GLY A 152 9.88 -9.01 -6.19
CA GLY A 152 10.92 -9.95 -5.79
C GLY A 152 10.37 -11.05 -4.87
N ASP A 153 9.49 -10.71 -3.92
CA ASP A 153 8.81 -11.70 -3.07
C ASP A 153 7.88 -12.63 -3.85
N VAL A 154 7.16 -12.10 -4.85
CA VAL A 154 6.34 -12.91 -5.77
C VAL A 154 7.20 -13.95 -6.50
N LEU A 155 8.37 -13.54 -7.00
CA LEU A 155 9.30 -14.42 -7.71
C LEU A 155 9.95 -15.45 -6.78
N ILE A 156 10.43 -15.04 -5.61
CA ILE A 156 11.06 -15.93 -4.63
C ILE A 156 10.11 -17.06 -4.20
N ASN A 157 8.82 -16.75 -4.06
CA ASN A 157 7.84 -17.69 -3.51
C ASN A 157 6.95 -18.37 -4.56
N GLY A 158 7.13 -18.07 -5.85
CA GLY A 158 6.29 -18.62 -6.91
C GLY A 158 4.82 -18.23 -6.74
N VAL A 159 4.53 -17.00 -6.32
CA VAL A 159 3.13 -16.56 -6.17
C VAL A 159 2.49 -16.57 -7.56
N ALA A 160 1.47 -17.42 -7.73
CA ALA A 160 0.82 -17.69 -9.01
C ALA A 160 1.80 -18.02 -10.15
N GLY A 161 2.76 -18.90 -9.89
CA GLY A 161 3.72 -19.41 -10.87
C GLY A 161 4.78 -20.32 -10.24
N ALA A 162 5.84 -20.66 -10.98
CA ALA A 162 7.00 -21.32 -10.40
C ALA A 162 7.89 -20.31 -9.66
N PRO A 163 8.62 -20.72 -8.59
CA PRO A 163 9.64 -19.88 -7.99
C PRO A 163 10.77 -19.54 -8.98
N GLU A 164 11.15 -18.26 -9.05
CA GLU A 164 12.16 -17.71 -9.96
C GLU A 164 13.25 -16.91 -9.18
N PRO A 165 13.99 -17.52 -8.24
CA PRO A 165 14.93 -16.80 -7.37
C PRO A 165 16.05 -16.08 -8.14
N ALA A 166 16.54 -16.65 -9.25
CA ALA A 166 17.52 -15.98 -10.13
C ALA A 166 17.02 -14.64 -10.68
N LYS A 167 15.73 -14.56 -11.02
CA LYS A 167 15.10 -13.34 -11.50
C LYS A 167 14.87 -12.35 -10.36
N ALA A 168 14.53 -12.83 -9.17
CA ALA A 168 14.40 -12.00 -7.97
C ALA A 168 15.72 -11.31 -7.61
N ILE A 169 16.87 -12.00 -7.72
CA ILE A 169 18.21 -11.40 -7.52
C ILE A 169 18.38 -10.17 -8.42
N LYS A 170 18.08 -10.30 -9.72
CA LYS A 170 18.17 -9.18 -10.68
C LYS A 170 17.25 -8.02 -10.31
N VAL A 171 16.03 -8.31 -9.84
CA VAL A 171 15.09 -7.28 -9.36
C VAL A 171 15.66 -6.52 -8.17
N PHE A 172 16.23 -7.21 -7.17
CA PHE A 172 16.80 -6.55 -6.00
C PHE A 172 18.10 -5.79 -6.30
N ASP A 173 18.94 -6.30 -7.20
CA ASP A 173 20.12 -5.57 -7.66
C ASP A 173 19.72 -4.29 -8.41
N GLU A 174 18.66 -4.33 -9.23
CA GLU A 174 18.10 -3.12 -9.85
C GLU A 174 17.57 -2.12 -8.80
N ALA A 175 16.93 -2.61 -7.72
CA ALA A 175 16.42 -1.77 -6.64
C ALA A 175 17.54 -0.94 -5.98
N LYS A 176 18.73 -1.53 -5.80
CA LYS A 176 19.93 -0.84 -5.30
C LYS A 176 20.36 0.33 -6.18
N LEU A 177 20.13 0.22 -7.48
CA LEU A 177 20.50 1.25 -8.45
C LEU A 177 19.41 2.32 -8.61
N ARG A 178 18.14 1.94 -8.51
CA ARG A 178 17.01 2.79 -8.92
C ARG A 178 16.23 3.40 -7.75
N CYS A 179 16.08 2.68 -6.64
CA CYS A 179 15.21 3.07 -5.53
C CYS A 179 15.98 3.49 -4.27
N TYR A 180 17.18 2.95 -4.02
CA TYR A 180 17.94 3.17 -2.76
C TYR A 180 18.15 4.64 -2.38
N ARG A 181 18.34 5.51 -3.38
CA ARG A 181 18.52 6.95 -3.15
C ARG A 181 17.29 7.64 -2.54
N PHE A 182 16.12 7.03 -2.64
CA PHE A 182 14.86 7.50 -2.10
C PHE A 182 14.36 6.65 -0.92
N ALA A 183 15.07 5.55 -0.63
CA ALA A 183 14.67 4.57 0.35
C ALA A 183 14.98 5.05 1.78
N SER A 184 14.06 4.76 2.69
CA SER A 184 14.38 4.72 4.12
C SER A 184 15.45 3.67 4.41
N ASP A 185 16.17 3.81 5.52
CA ASP A 185 17.16 2.80 5.94
C ASP A 185 16.51 1.44 6.22
N TRP A 186 15.25 1.43 6.63
CA TRP A 186 14.46 0.22 6.76
C TRP A 186 14.25 -0.47 5.40
N GLU A 187 13.79 0.27 4.37
CA GLU A 187 13.59 -0.29 3.01
C GLU A 187 14.90 -0.85 2.43
N LYS A 188 16.04 -0.16 2.62
CA LYS A 188 17.36 -0.67 2.19
C LYS A 188 17.68 -2.01 2.85
N ARG A 189 17.52 -2.10 4.18
CA ARG A 189 17.76 -3.35 4.92
C ARG A 189 16.83 -4.48 4.48
N VAL A 190 15.57 -4.17 4.19
CA VAL A 190 14.62 -5.15 3.65
C VAL A 190 15.12 -5.67 2.31
N ILE A 191 15.50 -4.78 1.38
CA ILE A 191 16.01 -5.19 0.06
C ILE A 191 17.27 -6.05 0.19
N ASP A 192 18.23 -5.65 1.03
CA ASP A 192 19.45 -6.44 1.27
C ASP A 192 19.13 -7.84 1.82
N THR A 193 18.24 -7.92 2.81
CA THR A 193 17.81 -9.19 3.39
C THR A 193 17.12 -10.08 2.36
N LYS A 194 16.23 -9.50 1.54
CA LYS A 194 15.51 -10.23 0.48
C LYS A 194 16.43 -10.70 -0.63
N LEU A 195 17.46 -9.91 -0.98
CA LEU A 195 18.50 -10.30 -1.92
C LEU A 195 19.28 -11.53 -1.41
N GLU A 196 19.68 -11.54 -0.15
CA GLU A 196 20.37 -12.70 0.44
C GLU A 196 19.46 -13.93 0.50
N GLN A 197 18.17 -13.75 0.82
CA GLN A 197 17.18 -14.83 0.73
C GLN A 197 17.05 -15.39 -0.70
N ALA A 198 17.03 -14.53 -1.71
CA ALA A 198 16.98 -14.94 -3.12
C ALA A 198 18.24 -15.74 -3.51
N LYS A 199 19.44 -15.25 -3.13
CA LYS A 199 20.71 -15.94 -3.37
C LYS A 199 20.76 -17.31 -2.71
N TYR A 200 20.29 -17.41 -1.46
CA TYR A 200 20.22 -18.69 -0.76
C TYR A 200 19.30 -19.67 -1.49
N LYS A 201 18.06 -19.25 -1.81
CA LYS A 201 17.10 -20.10 -2.54
C LYS A 201 17.58 -20.50 -3.94
N ASN A 202 18.37 -19.65 -4.61
CA ASN A 202 18.92 -19.97 -5.93
C ASN A 202 20.03 -21.04 -5.89
N ARG A 203 20.65 -21.26 -4.73
CA ARG A 203 21.68 -22.30 -4.54
C ARG A 203 21.10 -23.64 -4.11
N LEU A 204 19.83 -23.67 -3.70
CA LEU A 204 19.16 -24.91 -3.33
C LEU A 204 18.84 -25.71 -4.61
N PRO A 205 18.98 -27.04 -4.59
CA PRO A 205 18.56 -27.88 -5.70
C PRO A 205 17.06 -27.67 -5.96
N SER A 206 16.68 -27.53 -7.23
CA SER A 206 15.29 -27.47 -7.65
C SER A 206 14.59 -28.76 -7.25
N LYS A 207 13.58 -28.67 -6.38
CA LYS A 207 12.69 -29.79 -6.04
C LYS A 207 11.78 -30.13 -7.21
#